data_AF-A0A969H4J9-F1
#
_entry.id   AF-A0A969H4J9-F1
#
_cell.length_a   1.000
_cell.length_b   1.000
_cell.length_c   1.000
_cell.angle_alpha   90.00
_cell.angle_beta   90.00
_cell.angle_gamma   90.00
#
_symmetry.space_group_name_H-M   'P 1'
#
loop_
_entity.id
_entity.type
_entity.pdbx_description
1 polymer ?
#
loop_
_entity_poly.entity_id
_entity_poly.type
_entity_poly.pdbx_seq_one_letter_code
_entity_poly.pdbx_strand_id
1 'polypeptide(L)' 'LQKFPQFQPVTIPHLQDFQSHLSDFPCYRMFPQNGLGAGAFTVLFQNAETGEKKAIPSGF' A
#
# COMPACT_ATOMS: atom_id res chain seq x y z
N LEU A 1 -7.93 -5.96 7.93
CA LEU A 1 -8.91 -4.85 7.85
C LEU A 1 -10.06 -4.96 8.86
N GLN A 2 -10.40 -6.14 9.40
CA GLN A 2 -11.48 -6.28 10.40
C GLN A 2 -11.34 -5.36 11.63
N LYS A 3 -10.10 -5.08 12.06
CA LYS A 3 -9.81 -4.19 13.20
C LYS A 3 -9.95 -2.69 12.86
N PHE A 4 -9.75 -2.31 11.60
CA PHE A 4 -9.74 -0.92 11.14
C PHE A 4 -10.47 -0.81 9.80
N PRO A 5 -11.81 -0.84 9.80
CA PRO A 5 -12.62 -0.90 8.58
C PRO A 5 -12.57 0.38 7.76
N GLN A 6 -12.10 1.51 8.32
CA GLN A 6 -11.97 2.77 7.60
C GLN A 6 -10.86 2.78 6.54
N PHE A 7 -9.90 1.86 6.62
CA PHE A 7 -8.84 1.76 5.64
C PHE A 7 -9.31 1.00 4.42
N GLN A 8 -9.33 1.69 3.27
CA GLN A 8 -9.68 1.11 1.99
C GLN A 8 -8.42 0.82 1.18
N PRO A 9 -8.29 -0.37 0.57
CA PRO A 9 -7.16 -0.67 -0.29
C PRO A 9 -7.19 0.19 -1.55
N VAL A 10 -6.02 0.64 -1.99
CA VAL A 10 -5.86 1.43 -3.21
C VAL A 10 -5.06 0.61 -4.23
N THR A 11 -5.61 0.48 -5.43
CA THR A 11 -4.90 -0.16 -6.54
C THR A 11 -3.87 0.80 -7.11
N ILE A 12 -2.66 0.29 -7.36
CA ILE A 12 -1.57 1.01 -8.00
C ILE A 12 -1.35 0.39 -9.39
N PRO A 13 -1.84 1.02 -10.47
CA PRO A 13 -1.74 0.44 -11.82
C PRO A 13 -0.31 0.07 -12.23
N HIS A 14 0.67 0.88 -11.82
CA HIS A 14 2.09 0.65 -12.13
C HIS A 14 2.69 -0.58 -11.43
N LEU A 15 2.00 -1.14 -10.42
CA LEU A 15 2.44 -2.34 -9.70
C LEU A 15 1.63 -3.58 -10.08
N GLN A 16 0.73 -3.49 -11.05
CA GLN A 16 -0.23 -4.55 -11.39
C GLN A 16 0.46 -5.89 -11.72
N ASP A 17 1.59 -5.85 -12.43
CA ASP A 17 2.38 -7.03 -12.79
C ASP A 17 3.02 -7.74 -11.58
N PHE A 18 3.11 -7.05 -10.44
CA PHE A 18 3.63 -7.58 -9.18
C PHE A 18 2.50 -8.05 -8.25
N GLN A 19 1.23 -8.01 -8.67
CA GLN A 19 0.13 -8.35 -7.78
C GLN A 19 0.24 -9.80 -7.28
N SER A 20 0.21 -9.94 -5.96
CA SER A 20 0.23 -11.24 -5.29
C SER A 20 -1.15 -11.89 -5.38
N HIS A 21 -1.18 -13.18 -5.72
CA HIS A 21 -2.40 -13.99 -5.69
C HIS A 21 -2.73 -14.56 -4.30
N LEU A 22 -1.93 -14.25 -3.28
CA LEU A 22 -2.10 -14.77 -1.91
C LEU A 22 -3.06 -13.94 -1.04
N SER A 23 -3.69 -12.92 -1.61
CA SER A 23 -4.56 -11.98 -0.90
C SER A 23 -5.65 -11.44 -1.82
N ASP A 24 -6.84 -11.22 -1.26
CA ASP A 24 -7.98 -10.65 -1.98
C ASP A 24 -7.89 -9.12 -2.16
N PHE A 25 -6.95 -8.47 -1.46
CA PHE A 25 -6.70 -7.03 -1.58
C PHE A 25 -5.40 -6.77 -2.36
N PRO A 26 -5.28 -5.61 -3.06
CA PRO A 26 -4.16 -5.30 -3.96
C PRO A 26 -2.81 -5.19 -3.23
N CYS A 27 -2.20 -6.35 -2.99
CA CYS A 27 -0.84 -6.51 -2.48
C CYS A 27 0.11 -6.77 -3.63
N TYR A 28 1.32 -6.23 -3.53
CA TYR A 28 2.33 -6.32 -4.57
C TYR A 28 3.62 -6.94 -4.01
N ARG A 29 4.17 -7.92 -4.73
CA ARG A 29 5.40 -8.64 -4.38
C ARG A 29 6.44 -8.44 -5.46
N MET A 30 7.51 -7.75 -5.10
CA MET A 30 8.69 -7.58 -5.96
C MET A 30 9.80 -8.48 -5.46
N PHE A 31 10.39 -9.25 -6.38
CA PHE A 31 11.47 -10.16 -6.12
C PHE A 31 12.81 -9.52 -6.48
N PRO A 32 13.90 -9.77 -5.72
CA PRO A 32 15.24 -9.25 -6.05
C PRO A 32 15.69 -9.60 -7.48
N GLN A 33 15.28 -10.77 -7.96
CA GLN A 33 15.58 -11.30 -9.29
C GLN A 33 15.07 -10.39 -10.43
N ASN A 34 14.08 -9.52 -10.14
CA ASN A 34 13.53 -8.59 -11.11
C ASN A 34 14.43 -7.34 -11.33
N GLY A 35 15.50 -7.18 -10.55
CA GLY A 35 16.46 -6.08 -10.73
C GLY A 35 15.97 -4.69 -10.29
N LEU A 36 14.80 -4.59 -9.65
CA LEU A 36 14.21 -3.32 -9.19
C LEU A 36 14.70 -2.87 -7.81
N GLY A 37 15.46 -3.72 -7.10
CA GLY A 37 15.97 -3.46 -5.75
C GLY A 37 16.11 -4.75 -4.93
N ALA A 38 16.19 -4.61 -3.61
CA ALA A 38 16.34 -5.75 -2.68
C ALA A 38 15.07 -6.62 -2.52
N GLY A 39 14.01 -6.34 -3.28
CA GLY A 39 12.69 -6.95 -3.12
C GLY A 39 11.83 -6.23 -2.08
N ALA A 40 10.51 -6.39 -2.21
CA ALA A 40 9.54 -5.77 -1.32
C ALA A 40 8.19 -6.49 -1.35
N PHE A 41 7.43 -6.34 -0.26
CA PHE A 41 6.02 -6.72 -0.19
C PHE A 41 5.24 -5.54 0.35
N THR A 42 4.30 -5.02 -0.43
CA THR A 42 3.67 -3.73 -0.15
C THR A 42 2.20 -3.70 -0.53
N VAL A 43 1.44 -2.80 0.11
CA VAL A 43 0.04 -2.49 -0.16
C VAL A 43 -0.19 -1.04 0.24
N LEU A 44 -1.01 -0.32 -0.54
CA LEU A 44 -1.45 1.02 -0.17
C LEU A 44 -2.87 0.97 0.41
N PHE A 45 -3.05 1.61 1.56
CA PHE A 45 -4.36 1.86 2.13
C PHE A 45 -4.60 3.37 2.24
N GLN A 46 -5.81 3.79 1.89
CA GLN A 46 -6.31 5.13 2.16
C GLN A 46 -7.19 5.09 3.40
N ASN A 47 -6.94 5.99 4.35
CA ASN A 47 -7.90 6.23 5.42
C ASN A 47 -9.10 7.01 4.85
N ALA A 48 -10.29 6.41 4.86
CA ALA A 48 -11.52 7.04 4.38
C ALA A 48 -12.23 7.90 5.45
N GLU A 49 -11.77 7.90 6.70
CA GLU A 49 -12.27 8.83 7.71
C GLU A 49 -11.78 10.26 7.40
N THR A 50 -12.72 11.19 7.32
CA THR A 50 -12.43 12.63 7.31
C THR A 50 -12.13 13.08 8.74
N GLY A 51 -10.91 12.82 9.21
CA GLY A 51 -10.41 13.30 10.50
C GLY A 51 -9.86 14.73 10.45
N GLU A 52 -9.50 15.28 11.61
CA GLU A 52 -8.79 16.55 11.69
C GLU A 52 -7.39 16.42 11.06
N LYS A 53 -7.09 17.26 10.07
CA LYS A 53 -5.76 17.32 9.45
C LYS A 53 -4.77 17.85 10.46
N LYS A 54 -3.88 16.99 10.97
CA LYS A 54 -2.74 17.43 11.76
C LYS A 54 -1.69 18.02 10.83
N ALA A 55 -1.25 19.25 11.10
CA ALA A 55 -0.20 19.88 10.31
C ALA A 55 1.10 19.07 10.41
N ILE A 56 1.79 18.89 9.28
CA ILE A 56 3.15 18.32 9.27
C ILE A 56 4.08 19.39 9.86
N PRO A 57 4.87 19.08 10.91
CA PRO A 57 5.83 20.04 11.46
C PRO A 57 6.81 20.51 10.37
N SER A 58 7.09 21.80 10.32
CA SER A 58 7.89 22.45 9.27
C SER A 58 9.41 22.15 9.31
N GLY A 59 9.82 21.06 9.95
CA GLY A 59 11.23 20.71 10.22
C GLY A 59 11.65 19.33 9.73
N PHE A 60 10.86 18.71 8.85
CA PHE A 60 11.22 17.47 8.15
C PHE A 60 11.59 17.76 6.70
#